data_AF-A0AAV7K3Q1-F1
#
_entry.id   AF-A0AAV7K3Q1-F1
#
_cell.length_a   1.000
_cell.length_b   1.000
_cell.length_c   1.000
_cell.angle_alpha   90.00
_cell.angle_beta   90.00
_cell.angle_gamma   90.00
#
_symmetry.space_group_name_H-M   'P 1'
#
loop_
_entity.id
_entity.type
_entity.pdbx_description
1 polymer ?
#
loop_
_entity_poly.entity_id
_entity_poly.type
_entity_poly.pdbx_seq_one_letter_code
_entity_poly.pdbx_strand_id
1 'polypeptide(L)'
;MVDETTDLSNTEQMVLCLRHVDDDLNVHEELIGLYSLESTSVDNIMLTIQDILLRLNLSINNCRGQCYDGASNMSGIRSGVATKVSSLEPRVSIPIVMGMH
;
A
#
# COMPACT_ATOMS: atom_id res chain seq x y z
N MET A 1 3.72 1.30 2.70
CA MET A 1 3.12 2.57 2.24
C MET A 1 2.80 2.43 0.78
N VAL A 2 1.64 2.90 0.35
CA VAL A 2 1.24 2.90 -1.06
C VAL A 2 0.79 4.30 -1.43
N ASP A 3 1.31 4.80 -2.54
CA ASP A 3 1.00 6.14 -3.07
C ASP A 3 0.69 6.05 -4.57
N GLU A 4 -0.30 6.80 -5.03
CA GLU A 4 -0.69 6.88 -6.44
C GLU A 4 -0.06 8.12 -7.08
N THR A 5 0.41 7.99 -8.33
CA THR A 5 0.93 9.11 -9.09
C THR A 5 0.62 8.94 -10.57
N THR A 6 0.27 10.04 -11.23
CA THR A 6 0.01 10.05 -12.68
C THR A 6 1.25 10.58 -13.39
N ASP A 7 1.75 9.84 -14.39
CA ASP A 7 2.91 10.28 -15.16
C ASP A 7 2.57 11.24 -16.31
N LEU A 8 3.60 11.76 -16.99
CA LEU A 8 3.47 12.70 -18.11
C LEU A 8 2.70 12.12 -19.31
N SER A 9 2.53 10.79 -19.38
CA SER A 9 1.78 10.10 -20.42
C SER A 9 0.31 9.84 -20.04
N ASN A 10 -0.15 10.35 -18.90
CA ASN A 10 -1.43 10.03 -18.27
C ASN A 10 -1.58 8.54 -17.91
N THR A 11 -0.47 7.87 -17.64
CA THR A 11 -0.49 6.51 -17.09
C THR A 11 -0.47 6.60 -15.58
N GLU A 12 -1.41 5.93 -14.94
CA GLU A 12 -1.50 5.84 -13.49
C GLU A 12 -0.44 4.86 -12.99
N GLN A 13 0.26 5.25 -11.93
CA GLN A 13 1.33 4.47 -11.33
C GLN A 13 1.18 4.42 -9.81
N MET A 14 1.73 3.36 -9.23
CA MET A 14 1.69 3.10 -7.80
C MET A 14 3.12 2.92 -7.28
N VAL A 15 3.47 3.69 -6.26
CA VAL A 15 4.69 3.50 -5.49
C VAL A 15 4.40 2.55 -4.33
N LEU A 16 5.20 1.50 -4.17
CA LEU A 16 5.16 0.63 -2.99
C LEU A 16 6.46 0.75 -2.20
N CYS A 17 6.34 1.10 -0.92
CA CYS A 17 7.43 1.03 0.06
C CYS A 17 7.10 0.05 1.17
N LEU A 18 8.05 -0.79 1.54
CA LEU A 18 7.95 -1.69 2.70
C LEU A 18 8.78 -1.15 3.85
N ARG A 19 8.25 -1.29 5.07
CA ARG A 19 8.97 -0.99 6.30
C ARG A 19 8.96 -2.23 7.18
N HIS A 20 10.14 -2.72 7.56
CA HIS A 20 10.29 -3.88 8.42
C HIS A 20 11.32 -3.64 9.52
N VAL A 21 11.36 -4.56 10.48
CA VAL A 21 12.32 -4.54 11.58
C VAL A 21 13.16 -5.82 11.49
N ASP A 22 14.47 -5.71 11.63
CA ASP A 22 15.38 -6.87 11.66
C ASP A 22 15.53 -7.45 13.08
N ASP A 23 16.32 -8.51 13.21
CA ASP A 23 16.56 -9.19 14.48
C ASP A 23 17.27 -8.31 15.52
N ASP A 24 18.00 -7.28 15.06
CA ASP A 24 18.69 -6.29 15.88
C ASP A 24 17.80 -5.09 16.26
N LEU A 25 16.49 -5.19 15.96
CA LEU A 25 15.48 -4.14 16.18
C LEU A 25 15.70 -2.86 15.38
N ASN A 26 16.48 -2.92 14.29
CA ASN A 26 16.64 -1.78 13.38
C ASN A 26 15.46 -1.70 12.42
N VAL A 27 14.96 -0.49 12.22
CA VAL A 27 13.89 -0.21 11.25
C VAL A 27 14.52 0.01 9.87
N HIS A 28 14.06 -0.76 8.91
CA HIS A 28 14.41 -0.63 7.49
C HIS A 28 13.21 -0.14 6.70
N GLU A 29 13.45 0.77 5.78
CA GLU A 29 12.45 1.24 4.82
C GLU A 29 13.01 1.12 3.41
N GLU A 30 12.32 0.36 2.56
CA GLU A 30 12.76 0.04 1.22
C GLU A 30 11.68 0.43 0.20
N LEU A 31 12.09 1.23 -0.78
CA LEU A 31 11.31 1.46 -2.00
C LEU A 31 11.38 0.20 -2.85
N ILE A 32 10.26 -0.51 -2.95
CA ILE A 32 10.16 -1.73 -3.76
C ILE A 32 10.08 -1.38 -5.23
N GLY A 33 9.40 -0.27 -5.56
CA GLY A 33 9.39 0.25 -6.91
C GLY A 33 8.13 1.03 -7.24
N LEU A 34 8.08 1.42 -8.50
CA LEU A 34 6.98 2.10 -9.16
C LEU A 34 6.34 1.13 -10.16
N TYR A 35 5.03 0.95 -10.05
CA TYR A 35 4.27 -0.04 -10.79
C TYR A 35 3.16 0.64 -11.59
N SER A 36 3.13 0.44 -12.90
CA SER A 36 2.03 0.93 -13.73
C SER A 36 0.72 0.22 -13.37
N LEU A 37 -0.35 0.99 -13.22
CA LEU A 37 -1.70 0.51 -12.97
C LEU A 37 -2.53 0.60 -14.24
N GLU A 38 -3.31 -0.43 -14.54
CA GLU A 38 -4.33 -0.36 -15.59
C GLU A 38 -5.50 0.59 -15.22
N SER A 39 -5.77 0.75 -13.93
CA SER A 39 -6.72 1.72 -13.39
C SER A 39 -6.46 2.04 -11.91
N THR A 40 -6.95 3.18 -11.44
CA THR A 40 -6.96 3.56 -10.00
C THR A 40 -8.14 2.96 -9.24
N SER A 41 -8.79 1.93 -9.80
CA SER A 41 -9.82 1.22 -9.07
C SER A 41 -9.20 0.46 -7.90
N VAL A 42 -9.91 0.46 -6.76
CA VAL A 42 -9.46 -0.20 -5.54
C VAL A 42 -9.11 -1.67 -5.78
N ASP A 43 -9.90 -2.37 -6.60
CA ASP A 43 -9.63 -3.77 -6.96
C ASP A 43 -8.32 -3.93 -7.73
N ASN A 44 -8.04 -3.08 -8.71
CA ASN A 44 -6.81 -3.15 -9.48
C ASN A 44 -5.57 -2.85 -8.61
N ILE A 45 -5.67 -1.87 -7.72
CA ILE A 45 -4.59 -1.55 -6.77
C ILE A 45 -4.35 -2.74 -5.82
N MET A 46 -5.41 -3.33 -5.26
CA MET A 46 -5.28 -4.50 -4.39
C MET A 46 -4.68 -5.71 -5.09
N LEU A 47 -5.08 -5.98 -6.33
CA LEU A 47 -4.50 -7.05 -7.15
C LEU A 47 -3.00 -6.81 -7.39
N THR A 48 -2.63 -5.57 -7.72
CA THR A 48 -1.23 -5.18 -7.94
C THR A 48 -0.41 -5.36 -6.65
N ILE A 49 -0.93 -4.92 -5.50
CA ILE A 49 -0.26 -5.13 -4.20
C ILE A 49 -0.06 -6.62 -3.91
N GLN A 50 -1.08 -7.45 -4.12
CA GLN A 50 -0.99 -8.89 -3.89
C GLN A 50 0.02 -9.57 -4.81
N ASP A 51 0.06 -9.20 -6.09
CA ASP A 51 1.07 -9.68 -7.05
C ASP A 51 2.49 -9.32 -6.59
N ILE A 52 2.71 -8.06 -6.19
CA ILE A 52 4.04 -7.62 -5.72
C ILE A 52 4.46 -8.42 -4.48
N LEU A 53 3.58 -8.56 -3.49
CA LEU A 53 3.85 -9.35 -2.29
C LEU A 53 4.17 -10.80 -2.63
N LEU A 54 3.41 -11.41 -3.55
CA LEU A 54 3.66 -12.77 -4.02
C LEU A 54 5.05 -12.91 -4.66
N ARG A 55 5.45 -11.96 -5.52
CA ARG A 55 6.78 -11.95 -6.15
C ARG A 55 7.92 -11.75 -5.17
N LEU A 56 7.66 -11.06 -4.05
CA LEU A 56 8.60 -10.92 -2.93
C LEU A 56 8.54 -12.10 -1.95
N ASN A 57 7.68 -13.09 -2.21
CA ASN A 57 7.45 -14.23 -1.31
C ASN A 57 6.94 -13.80 0.09
N LEU A 58 6.24 -12.67 0.16
CA LEU A 58 5.65 -12.09 1.35
C LEU A 58 4.15 -12.36 1.41
N SER A 59 3.63 -12.59 2.62
CA SER A 59 2.19 -12.72 2.86
C SER A 59 1.63 -11.45 3.44
N ILE A 60 0.45 -11.03 2.99
CA ILE A 60 -0.29 -9.90 3.57
C ILE A 60 -0.63 -10.14 5.05
N ASN A 61 -0.69 -11.39 5.50
CA ASN A 61 -0.91 -11.75 6.91
C ASN A 61 0.25 -11.35 7.83
N ASN A 62 1.41 -11.04 7.25
CA ASN A 62 2.56 -10.49 7.97
C ASN A 62 2.51 -8.95 8.06
N CYS A 63 1.55 -8.31 7.39
CA CYS A 63 1.35 -6.87 7.47
C CYS A 63 0.86 -6.49 8.88
N ARG A 64 1.49 -5.47 9.47
CA ARG A 64 1.13 -4.92 10.80
C ARG A 64 0.74 -3.45 10.75
N GLY A 65 1.08 -2.76 9.66
CA GLY A 65 0.83 -1.35 9.48
C GLY A 65 0.63 -1.00 8.01
N GLN A 66 -0.29 -0.06 7.73
CA GLN A 66 -0.61 0.39 6.38
C GLN A 66 -0.73 1.93 6.27
N CYS A 67 0.00 2.55 5.36
CA CYS A 67 -0.05 4.01 5.12
C CYS A 67 -0.50 4.28 3.69
N TYR A 68 -1.43 5.23 3.54
CA TYR A 68 -1.99 5.66 2.26
C TYR A 68 -2.22 7.17 2.24
N ASP A 69 -2.38 7.74 1.05
CA ASP A 69 -2.84 9.11 0.89
C ASP A 69 -4.33 9.28 1.30
N GLY A 70 -4.76 10.54 1.36
CA GLY A 70 -6.14 10.90 1.72
C GLY A 70 -7.17 10.61 0.62
N ALA A 71 -6.78 10.01 -0.52
CA ALA A 71 -7.69 9.79 -1.62
C ALA A 71 -8.74 8.73 -1.25
N SER A 72 -9.97 8.90 -1.74
CA SER A 72 -11.10 8.03 -1.37
C SER A 72 -10.90 6.56 -1.79
N ASN A 73 -10.19 6.31 -2.89
CA ASN A 73 -9.87 4.96 -3.34
C ASN A 73 -8.85 4.31 -2.39
N MET A 74 -8.03 5.09 -1.70
CA MET A 74 -6.94 4.63 -0.88
C MET A 74 -7.33 4.53 0.60
N SER A 75 -7.82 5.62 1.20
CA SER A 75 -8.21 5.71 2.62
C SER A 75 -9.71 5.68 2.89
N GLY A 76 -10.54 5.45 1.86
CA GLY A 76 -11.99 5.42 1.99
C GLY A 76 -12.50 4.37 2.97
N ILE A 77 -13.23 4.82 4.00
CA ILE A 77 -13.68 3.98 5.12
C ILE A 77 -14.54 2.78 4.68
N ARG A 78 -15.33 2.93 3.61
CA ARG A 78 -16.29 1.89 3.16
C ARG A 78 -15.71 0.92 2.14
N SER A 79 -14.82 1.38 1.27
CA SER A 79 -14.41 0.64 0.09
C SER A 79 -12.98 0.92 -0.36
N GLY A 80 -12.19 1.69 0.39
CA GLY A 80 -10.82 2.02 0.02
C GLY A 80 -9.85 0.84 0.24
N VAL A 81 -8.65 0.97 -0.31
CA VAL A 81 -7.56 -0.01 -0.18
C VAL A 81 -7.28 -0.31 1.28
N ALA A 82 -7.23 0.71 2.14
CA ALA A 82 -7.02 0.56 3.58
C ALA A 82 -8.06 -0.36 4.23
N THR A 83 -9.34 -0.19 3.87
CA THR A 83 -10.43 -1.02 4.39
C THR A 83 -10.32 -2.46 3.89
N LYS A 84 -9.93 -2.67 2.62
CA LYS A 84 -9.74 -4.02 2.07
C LYS A 84 -8.53 -4.74 2.68
N VAL A 85 -7.43 -4.04 2.94
CA VAL A 85 -6.28 -4.64 3.63
C VAL A 85 -6.64 -4.97 5.08
N SER A 86 -7.36 -4.09 5.79
CA SER A 86 -7.86 -4.37 7.15
C SER A 86 -8.84 -5.55 7.21
N SER A 87 -9.63 -5.80 6.15
CA SER A 87 -10.52 -6.96 6.12
C SER A 87 -9.77 -8.27 5.88
N LEU A 88 -8.66 -8.23 5.13
CA LEU A 88 -7.78 -9.39 4.91
C LEU A 88 -6.90 -9.71 6.13
N GLU A 89 -6.36 -8.67 6.79
CA GLU A 89 -5.56 -8.82 8.00
C GLU A 89 -6.05 -7.84 9.10
N PRO A 90 -6.96 -8.29 9.98
CA PRO A 90 -7.53 -7.45 11.04
C PRO A 90 -6.52 -6.93 12.07
N ARG A 91 -5.31 -7.51 12.13
CA ARG A 91 -4.24 -7.06 13.02
C ARG A 91 -3.43 -5.90 12.41
N VAL A 92 -3.70 -5.50 11.17
CA VAL A 92 -3.10 -4.29 10.58
C VAL A 92 -3.67 -3.06 11.25
N SER A 93 -2.79 -2.24 11.80
CA SER A 93 -3.12 -0.88 12.21
C SER A 93 -3.04 0.07 11.03
N ILE A 94 -3.97 1.03 10.92
CA ILE A 94 -3.81 2.20 10.05
C ILE A 94 -2.97 3.20 10.86
N PRO A 95 -1.65 3.34 10.64
CA PRO A 95 -0.89 4.47 11.13
C PRO A 95 -1.65 5.75 10.78
N ILE A 96 -1.88 6.54 11.82
CA ILE A 96 -2.55 7.83 11.76
C ILE A 96 -1.92 8.64 10.63
N VAL A 97 -2.70 8.87 9.56
CA VAL A 97 -2.33 9.81 8.50
C VAL A 97 -2.41 11.21 9.10
N MET A 98 -1.29 11.73 9.59
CA MET A 98 -1.11 13.16 9.76
C MET A 98 -0.97 13.74 8.35
N GLY A 99 -2.08 14.20 7.78
CA GLY A 99 -2.04 14.97 6.53
C GLY A 99 -1.10 16.15 6.71
N MET A 100 -0.07 16.24 5.86
CA MET A 100 0.73 17.45 5.74
C MET A 100 -0.17 18.53 5.13
N HIS A 101 -0.45 19.57 5.92
CA HIS A 101 -0.89 20.88 5.45
C HIS A 101 0.29 21.64 4.84
#